data_AF-A0A1J4SC34-F1
#
_entry.id   AF-A0A1J4SC34-F1
#
_cell.length_a   1.000
_cell.length_b   1.000
_cell.length_c   1.000
_cell.angle_alpha   90.00
_cell.angle_beta   90.00
_cell.angle_gamma   90.00
#
_symmetry.space_group_name_H-M   'P 1'
#
loop_
_entity.id
_entity.type
_entity.pdbx_description
1 polymer ?
#
loop_
_entity_poly.entity_id
_entity_poly.type
_entity_poly.pdbx_seq_one_letter_code
_entity_poly.pdbx_strand_id
1 'polypeptide(L)'
;MKKILRQYGLLIILIVLIMVLYPFMPDRASNISRISAQYLIEVLSILPPILILLGLLDTWVPRKIVEKTLGERSGVKGAGIAILTGTAAAGPLYVAFPIAVFLLNKGASVFNAVIFLCSWSAIKIPMIMFESK
;
A
#
# COMPACT_ATOMS: atom_id res chain seq x y z
N MET A 1 -16.51 21.92 13.53
CA MET A 1 -16.08 21.08 14.67
C MET A 1 -16.71 19.67 14.68
N LYS A 2 -18.05 19.51 14.62
CA LYS A 2 -18.71 18.17 14.58
C LYS A 2 -18.20 17.23 13.47
N LYS A 3 -17.86 17.76 12.29
CA LYS A 3 -17.36 16.97 11.15
C LYS A 3 -15.94 16.40 11.38
N ILE A 4 -15.07 17.19 12.01
CA ILE A 4 -13.68 16.80 12.33
C ILE A 4 -13.69 15.72 13.42
N LEU A 5 -14.47 15.90 14.50
CA LEU A 5 -14.62 14.86 15.52
C LEU A 5 -15.17 13.54 14.96
N ARG A 6 -16.06 13.60 13.95
CA ARG A 6 -16.59 12.40 13.30
C ARG A 6 -15.57 11.71 12.40
N GLN A 7 -14.69 12.47 11.74
CA GLN A 7 -13.66 11.93 10.84
C GLN A 7 -12.45 11.37 11.59
N TYR A 8 -12.04 12.02 12.69
CA TYR A 8 -10.87 11.62 13.48
C TYR A 8 -11.23 10.95 14.80
N GLY A 9 -12.51 10.59 15.00
CA GLY A 9 -13.00 10.04 16.26
C GLY A 9 -12.21 8.83 16.74
N LEU A 10 -11.88 7.91 15.84
CA LEU A 10 -11.04 6.74 16.15
C LEU A 10 -9.63 7.12 16.62
N LEU A 11 -9.00 8.10 15.96
CA LEU A 11 -7.66 8.57 16.32
C LEU A 11 -7.67 9.29 17.67
N ILE A 12 -8.69 10.11 17.93
CA ILE A 12 -8.86 10.79 19.22
C ILE A 12 -9.07 9.76 20.33
N ILE A 13 -9.92 8.75 20.12
CA ILE A 13 -10.15 7.67 21.09
C ILE A 13 -8.85 6.92 21.39
N LEU A 14 -8.05 6.60 20.37
CA LEU A 14 -6.76 5.93 20.52
C LEU A 14 -5.78 6.76 21.37
N ILE A 15 -5.67 8.06 21.10
CA ILE A 15 -4.80 8.97 21.86
C ILE A 15 -5.25 9.06 23.32
N VAL A 16 -6.56 9.19 23.55
CA VAL A 16 -7.12 9.23 24.92
C VAL A 16 -6.84 7.93 25.65
N LEU A 17 -6.98 6.77 24.99
CA LEU A 17 -6.67 5.46 25.58
C LEU A 17 -5.18 5.38 25.99
N ILE A 18 -4.27 5.87 25.15
CA ILE A 18 -2.83 5.91 25.46
C ILE A 18 -2.54 6.85 26.65
N MET A 19 -3.18 8.03 26.70
CA MET A 19 -3.05 8.95 27.83
C MET A 19 -3.54 8.34 29.14
N VAL A 20 -4.69 7.66 29.10
CA VAL A 20 -5.27 6.97 30.26
C VAL A 20 -4.38 5.80 30.70
N LEU A 21 -3.71 5.12 29.78
CA LEU A 21 -2.81 4.00 30.09
C LEU A 21 -1.49 4.46 30.75
N TYR A 22 -1.03 5.68 30.46
CA TYR A 22 0.23 6.23 30.94
C TYR A 22 0.42 6.16 32.48
N PRO A 23 -0.56 6.52 33.33
CA PRO A 23 -0.43 6.41 34.78
C PRO A 23 -0.44 4.97 35.31
N PHE A 24 -1.04 4.00 34.60
CA PHE A 24 -1.14 2.61 35.07
C PHE A 24 0.02 1.74 34.58
N MET A 25 0.49 1.96 33.35
CA MET A 25 1.51 1.13 32.70
C MET A 25 2.44 2.00 31.83
N PRO A 26 3.30 2.83 32.45
CA PRO A 26 4.12 3.81 31.73
C PRO A 26 5.03 3.17 30.69
N ASP A 27 5.63 2.01 30.98
CA ASP A 27 6.50 1.30 30.05
C ASP A 27 5.77 0.85 28.78
N ARG A 28 4.52 0.36 28.94
CA ARG A 28 3.70 -0.07 27.80
C ARG A 28 3.20 1.11 26.99
N ALA A 29 2.73 2.17 27.66
CA ALA A 29 2.26 3.39 27.00
C ALA A 29 3.38 4.07 26.19
N SER A 30 4.58 4.17 26.77
CA SER A 30 5.81 4.62 26.09
C SER A 30 6.12 3.78 24.86
N ASN A 31 6.17 2.45 25.00
CA ASN A 31 6.42 1.56 23.87
C ASN A 31 5.38 1.70 22.75
N ILE A 32 4.09 1.76 23.08
CA ILE A 32 3.02 1.94 22.08
C ILE A 32 3.19 3.26 21.34
N SER A 33 3.46 4.36 22.05
CA SER A 33 3.68 5.67 21.41
C SER A 33 4.90 5.67 20.50
N ARG A 34 6.01 5.06 20.93
CA ARG A 34 7.25 4.98 20.15
C ARG A 34 7.05 4.16 18.87
N ILE A 35 6.48 2.97 18.99
CA ILE A 35 6.19 2.09 17.85
C ILE A 35 5.24 2.80 16.88
N SER A 36 4.18 3.44 17.37
CA SER A 36 3.24 4.18 16.53
C SER A 36 3.89 5.34 15.78
N ALA A 37 4.75 6.11 16.46
CA ALA A 37 5.49 7.21 15.84
C ALA A 37 6.50 6.70 14.80
N GLN A 38 7.20 5.61 15.07
CA GLN A 38 8.11 4.97 14.12
C GLN A 38 7.36 4.51 12.87
N TYR A 39 6.23 3.81 13.01
CA TYR A 39 5.40 3.42 11.87
C TYR A 39 4.87 4.61 11.07
N LEU A 40 4.46 5.69 11.75
CA LEU A 40 4.02 6.91 11.08
C LEU A 40 5.14 7.50 10.22
N ILE A 41 6.35 7.61 10.77
CA ILE A 41 7.53 8.13 10.08
C ILE A 41 7.92 7.21 8.91
N GLU A 42 7.85 5.90 9.10
CA GLU A 42 8.16 4.90 8.07
C GLU A 42 7.23 5.08 6.86
N VAL A 43 5.91 5.09 7.06
CA VAL A 43 4.93 5.31 5.99
C VAL A 43 5.15 6.66 5.30
N LEU A 44 5.39 7.71 6.08
CA LEU A 44 5.59 9.06 5.54
C LEU A 44 6.90 9.18 4.74
N SER A 45 7.94 8.46 5.12
CA SER A 45 9.24 8.48 4.44
C SER A 45 9.23 7.73 3.11
N ILE A 46 8.35 6.73 2.96
CA ILE A 46 8.23 5.94 1.72
C ILE A 46 7.32 6.66 0.70
N LEU A 47 6.40 7.52 1.14
CA LEU A 47 5.51 8.26 0.25
C LEU A 47 6.23 9.12 -0.81
N PRO A 48 7.22 9.99 -0.48
CA PRO A 48 7.88 10.82 -1.48
C PRO A 48 8.58 10.01 -2.59
N PRO A 49 9.39 8.97 -2.27
CA PRO A 49 9.96 8.09 -3.30
C PRO A 49 8.89 7.44 -4.19
N ILE A 50 7.79 6.96 -3.61
CA ILE A 50 6.69 6.34 -4.38
C ILE A 50 6.04 7.35 -5.33
N LEU A 51 5.78 8.57 -4.87
CA LEU A 51 5.16 9.60 -5.71
C LEU A 51 6.06 9.98 -6.89
N ILE A 52 7.37 10.06 -6.68
CA ILE A 52 8.35 10.29 -7.75
C ILE A 52 8.31 9.12 -8.74
N LEU A 53 8.39 7.88 -8.25
CA LEU A 53 8.31 6.68 -9.09
C LEU A 53 7.00 6.62 -9.87
N LEU A 54 5.89 7.01 -9.26
CA LEU A 54 4.58 7.07 -9.91
C LEU A 54 4.58 8.08 -11.07
N GLY A 55 5.14 9.27 -10.86
CA GLY A 55 5.28 10.28 -11.92
C GLY A 55 6.17 9.82 -13.07
N LEU A 56 7.25 9.12 -12.76
CA LEU A 56 8.13 8.50 -13.77
C LEU A 56 7.39 7.41 -14.54
N LEU A 57 6.72 6.49 -13.85
CA LEU A 57 5.92 5.43 -14.47
C LEU A 57 4.79 5.99 -15.34
N ASP A 58 4.19 7.11 -14.96
CA ASP A 58 3.14 7.75 -15.76
C ASP A 58 3.63 8.23 -17.12
N THR A 59 4.88 8.68 -17.18
CA THR A 59 5.52 9.10 -18.44
C THR A 59 6.08 7.89 -19.19
N TRP A 60 6.67 6.92 -18.49
CA TRP A 60 7.38 5.80 -19.11
C TRP A 60 6.48 4.67 -19.59
N VAL A 61 5.34 4.44 -18.95
CA VAL A 61 4.43 3.35 -19.30
C VAL A 61 3.26 3.89 -20.14
N PRO A 62 3.23 3.62 -21.45
CA PRO A 62 2.17 4.12 -22.32
C PRO A 62 0.84 3.46 -21.99
N ARG A 63 -0.22 4.25 -22.02
CA ARG A 63 -1.61 3.81 -21.81
C ARG A 63 -1.99 2.60 -22.68
N LYS A 64 -1.59 2.60 -23.96
CA LYS A 64 -1.85 1.49 -24.91
C LYS A 64 -1.27 0.15 -24.44
N ILE A 65 -0.13 0.16 -23.74
CA ILE A 65 0.48 -1.06 -23.21
C ILE A 65 -0.39 -1.59 -22.07
N VAL A 66 -0.75 -0.72 -21.12
CA VAL A 66 -1.58 -1.10 -19.96
C VAL A 66 -2.94 -1.62 -20.40
N GLU A 67 -3.62 -0.94 -21.32
CA GLU A 67 -4.92 -1.38 -21.85
C GLU A 67 -4.82 -2.74 -22.57
N LYS A 68 -3.73 -2.97 -23.31
CA LYS A 68 -3.50 -4.23 -24.03
C LYS A 68 -3.18 -5.39 -23.09
N THR A 69 -2.38 -5.16 -22.04
CA THR A 69 -1.86 -6.22 -21.17
C THR A 69 -2.72 -6.45 -19.93
N LEU A 70 -3.28 -5.39 -19.35
CA LEU A 70 -4.02 -5.40 -18.10
C LEU A 70 -5.45 -4.86 -18.22
N GLY A 71 -5.88 -4.39 -19.40
CA GLY A 71 -7.25 -3.90 -19.62
C GLY A 71 -8.29 -5.01 -19.67
N GLU A 72 -9.56 -4.64 -19.85
CA GLU A 72 -10.69 -5.58 -19.82
C GLU A 72 -10.60 -6.69 -20.89
N ARG A 73 -10.00 -6.38 -22.04
CA ARG A 73 -9.84 -7.32 -23.15
C ARG A 73 -8.62 -8.24 -23.02
N SER A 74 -7.86 -8.15 -21.91
CA SER A 74 -6.64 -8.95 -21.72
C SER A 74 -6.93 -10.44 -21.49
N GLY A 75 -8.14 -10.78 -21.04
CA GLY A 75 -8.52 -12.13 -20.63
C GLY A 75 -7.55 -12.73 -19.61
N VAL A 76 -7.35 -14.06 -19.69
CA VAL A 76 -6.46 -14.83 -18.79
C VAL A 76 -4.99 -14.37 -18.86
N LYS A 77 -4.55 -13.86 -20.02
CA LYS A 77 -3.17 -13.35 -20.17
C LYS A 77 -2.91 -12.17 -19.23
N GLY A 78 -3.90 -11.29 -19.03
CA GLY A 78 -3.75 -10.17 -18.11
C GLY A 78 -3.70 -10.57 -16.65
N ALA A 79 -4.44 -11.61 -16.25
CA ALA A 79 -4.34 -12.17 -14.91
C ALA A 79 -2.92 -12.70 -14.64
N GLY A 80 -2.33 -13.43 -15.58
CA GLY A 80 -0.95 -13.90 -15.47
C GLY A 80 0.06 -12.76 -15.35
N ILE A 81 -0.08 -11.70 -16.14
CA ILE A 81 0.79 -10.52 -16.07
C ILE A 81 0.61 -9.78 -14.73
N ALA A 82 -0.62 -9.65 -14.23
CA ALA A 82 -0.92 -9.05 -12.94
C ALA A 82 -0.27 -9.83 -11.78
N ILE A 83 -0.30 -11.16 -11.82
CA ILE A 83 0.38 -12.02 -10.83
C ILE A 83 1.89 -11.83 -10.89
N LEU A 84 2.48 -11.89 -12.08
CA LEU A 84 3.93 -11.75 -12.24
C LEU A 84 4.43 -10.38 -11.76
N THR A 85 3.74 -9.32 -12.16
CA THR A 85 4.09 -7.94 -11.77
C THR A 85 3.85 -7.67 -10.29
N GLY A 86 2.74 -8.17 -9.72
CA GLY A 86 2.45 -8.01 -8.29
C GLY A 86 3.41 -8.80 -7.40
N THR A 87 3.85 -9.98 -7.84
CA THR A 87 4.76 -10.84 -7.07
C THR A 87 6.21 -10.37 -7.12
N ALA A 88 6.64 -9.77 -8.23
CA ALA A 88 8.01 -9.28 -8.40
C ALA A 88 8.34 -8.09 -7.48
N ALA A 89 7.32 -7.42 -6.94
CA ALA A 89 7.52 -6.24 -6.15
C ALA A 89 7.77 -6.55 -4.67
N ALA A 90 8.68 -5.78 -4.07
CA ALA A 90 9.05 -5.88 -2.67
C ALA A 90 8.46 -4.71 -1.88
N GLY A 91 8.19 -4.96 -0.60
CA GLY A 91 7.80 -3.93 0.37
C GLY A 91 6.35 -4.01 0.87
N PRO A 92 5.94 -3.02 1.66
CA PRO A 92 4.63 -2.99 2.29
C PRO A 92 3.48 -2.86 1.29
N LEU A 93 2.29 -3.36 1.66
CA LEU A 93 1.13 -3.34 0.76
C LEU A 93 0.64 -1.93 0.43
N TYR A 94 0.80 -0.97 1.35
CA TYR A 94 0.41 0.42 1.11
C TYR A 94 1.14 1.06 -0.08
N VAL A 95 2.31 0.52 -0.47
CA VAL A 95 3.07 0.93 -1.65
C VAL A 95 2.39 0.51 -2.96
N ALA A 96 1.71 -0.63 -2.95
CA ALA A 96 1.05 -1.18 -4.12
C ALA A 96 -0.20 -0.36 -4.53
N PHE A 97 -0.85 0.32 -3.58
CA PHE A 97 -2.10 1.04 -3.84
C PHE A 97 -1.93 2.22 -4.81
N PRO A 98 -0.97 3.14 -4.64
CA PRO A 98 -0.71 4.18 -5.64
C PRO A 98 -0.46 3.60 -7.04
N ILE A 99 0.32 2.52 -7.13
CA ILE A 99 0.62 1.85 -8.41
C ILE A 99 -0.65 1.24 -9.01
N ALA A 100 -1.50 0.60 -8.21
CA ALA A 100 -2.77 0.07 -8.68
C ALA A 100 -3.70 1.17 -9.19
N VAL A 101 -3.78 2.30 -8.48
CA VAL A 101 -4.53 3.50 -8.95
C VAL A 101 -3.96 4.02 -10.26
N PHE A 102 -2.64 4.07 -10.40
CA PHE A 102 -1.97 4.42 -11.64
C PHE A 102 -2.36 3.50 -12.81
N LEU A 103 -2.30 2.18 -12.60
CA LEU A 103 -2.69 1.20 -13.62
C LEU A 103 -4.17 1.33 -14.01
N LEU A 104 -5.04 1.53 -13.03
CA LEU A 104 -6.48 1.76 -13.26
C LEU A 104 -6.71 3.04 -14.09
N ASN A 105 -6.03 4.14 -13.76
CA ASN A 105 -6.12 5.40 -14.51
C ASN A 105 -5.61 5.25 -15.96
N LYS A 106 -4.67 4.32 -16.21
CA LYS A 106 -4.17 3.96 -17.54
C LYS A 106 -5.01 2.89 -18.24
N GLY A 107 -6.18 2.50 -17.70
CA GLY A 107 -7.12 1.59 -18.36
C GLY A 107 -6.90 0.10 -18.05
N ALA A 108 -6.21 -0.23 -16.96
CA ALA A 108 -6.26 -1.59 -16.41
C ALA A 108 -7.67 -1.92 -15.91
N SER A 109 -8.07 -3.19 -16.02
CA SER A 109 -9.34 -3.65 -15.46
C SER A 109 -9.26 -3.72 -13.93
N VAL A 110 -10.39 -3.48 -13.27
CA VAL A 110 -10.50 -3.64 -11.81
C VAL A 110 -10.13 -5.07 -11.39
N PHE A 111 -10.52 -6.06 -12.18
CA PHE A 111 -10.17 -7.46 -11.93
C PHE A 111 -8.66 -7.69 -11.88
N ASN A 112 -7.91 -7.21 -12.88
CA ASN A 112 -6.46 -7.36 -12.91
C ASN A 112 -5.77 -6.52 -11.82
N ALA A 113 -6.30 -5.35 -11.47
CA ALA A 113 -5.79 -4.54 -10.37
C ALA A 113 -5.95 -5.25 -9.01
N VAL A 114 -7.08 -5.93 -8.79
CA VAL A 114 -7.29 -6.75 -7.59
C VAL A 114 -6.32 -7.93 -7.56
N ILE A 115 -6.15 -8.64 -8.68
CA ILE A 115 -5.17 -9.73 -8.78
C ILE A 115 -3.76 -9.23 -8.46
N PHE A 116 -3.36 -8.09 -9.02
CA PHE A 116 -2.07 -7.47 -8.74
C PHE A 116 -1.90 -7.18 -7.24
N LEU A 117 -2.89 -6.57 -6.60
CA LEU A 117 -2.85 -6.26 -5.15
C LEU A 117 -2.81 -7.53 -4.29
N CYS A 118 -3.62 -8.54 -4.63
CA CYS A 118 -3.61 -9.83 -3.94
C CYS A 118 -2.27 -10.54 -4.09
N SER A 119 -1.72 -10.54 -5.30
CA SER A 119 -0.41 -11.15 -5.59
C SER A 119 0.72 -10.46 -4.84
N TRP A 120 0.68 -9.11 -4.79
CA TRP A 120 1.59 -8.31 -3.98
C TRP A 120 1.41 -8.62 -2.50
N SER A 121 0.19 -8.79 -2.00
CA SER A 121 -0.04 -9.07 -0.58
C SER A 121 0.39 -10.48 -0.17
N ALA A 122 0.16 -11.49 -1.02
CA ALA A 122 0.22 -12.89 -0.63
C ALA A 122 1.49 -13.62 -1.07
N ILE A 123 2.02 -13.33 -2.26
CA ILE A 123 3.07 -14.17 -2.84
C ILE A 123 4.47 -13.62 -2.58
N LYS A 124 4.75 -12.36 -2.93
CA LYS A 124 6.06 -11.68 -2.73
C LYS A 124 7.28 -12.61 -2.83
N ILE A 125 7.48 -13.28 -3.98
CA ILE A 125 8.58 -14.26 -4.16
C ILE A 125 9.94 -13.74 -3.66
N PRO A 126 10.35 -12.49 -3.96
CA PRO A 126 11.62 -11.98 -3.47
C PRO A 126 11.70 -11.98 -1.93
N MET A 127 10.62 -11.58 -1.25
CA MET A 127 10.56 -11.53 0.21
C MET A 127 10.63 -12.93 0.83
N ILE A 128 9.87 -13.89 0.27
CA ILE A 128 9.93 -15.29 0.71
C ILE A 128 11.35 -15.85 0.54
N MET A 129 12.03 -15.57 -0.58
CA MET A 129 13.41 -16.00 -0.79
C MET A 129 14.37 -15.42 0.25
N PHE A 130 14.20 -14.14 0.62
CA PHE A 130 15.01 -13.51 1.66
C PHE A 130 14.72 -14.04 3.06
N GLU A 131 13.47 -14.34 3.40
CA GLU A 131 13.07 -14.87 4.71
C GLU A 131 13.40 -16.36 4.89
N SER A 132 13.48 -17.13 3.79
CA SER A 132 13.78 -18.57 3.80
C SER A 132 15.25 -18.93 4.04
N LYS A 133 16.10 -17.94 4.35
CA LYS A 133 17.55 -18.09 4.48
C LYS A 133 18.00 -17.73 5.89
#